data_AF-A0A516GSE8-F1
#
_entry.id   AF-A0A516GSE8-F1
#
_cell.length_a   1.000
_cell.length_b   1.000
_cell.length_c   1.000
_cell.angle_alpha   90.00
_cell.angle_beta   90.00
_cell.angle_gamma   90.00
#
_symmetry.space_group_name_H-M   'P 1'
#
loop_
_entity.id
_entity.type
_entity.pdbx_description
1 polymer ?
#
loop_
_entity_poly.entity_id
_entity_poly.type
_entity_poly.pdbx_seq_one_letter_code
_entity_poly.pdbx_strand_id
1 'polypeptide(L)'
;MINNIEYGVHFSKTLFNPTDKLFEETEAFTYKLVFEESHVVYLKKPQYKRKMMGITKAYQNSKTLYDISENFFWNADYEIKFLKEFDFENVSDLEKFYKNKPKRQISEDDNKQAIQQEHKLDPEYGYCIRTGVEIPYNPKQPMCYNAWKIWNKYGYADFPEKYCHKTGKPSEGKTSMANPILEHEEVSSR
;
A
#
# COMPACT_ATOMS: atom_id res chain seq x y z
N MET A 1 -5.90 12.71 -11.36
CA MET A 1 -5.68 12.23 -12.75
C MET A 1 -4.19 12.14 -12.94
N ILE A 2 -3.64 10.93 -13.01
CA ILE A 2 -2.23 10.75 -13.37
C ILE A 2 -2.25 10.64 -14.89
N ASN A 3 -1.73 11.65 -15.58
CA ASN A 3 -1.55 11.61 -17.02
C ASN A 3 -0.41 10.62 -17.30
N ASN A 4 -0.76 9.36 -17.56
CA ASN A 4 0.20 8.43 -18.13
C ASN A 4 0.51 8.93 -19.54
N ILE A 5 1.72 9.41 -19.76
CA ILE A 5 2.22 9.69 -21.11
C ILE A 5 2.56 8.33 -21.70
N GLU A 6 1.68 7.82 -22.56
CA GLU A 6 1.93 6.65 -23.38
C GLU A 6 2.52 7.13 -24.71
N TYR A 7 3.66 6.58 -25.10
CA TYR A 7 4.23 6.78 -26.42
C TYR A 7 4.26 5.43 -27.15
N GLY A 8 3.92 5.45 -28.42
CA GLY A 8 3.89 4.28 -29.28
C GLY A 8 3.73 4.72 -30.71
N VAL A 9 4.25 3.92 -31.64
CA VAL A 9 4.10 4.18 -33.06
C VAL A 9 2.86 3.42 -33.53
N HIS A 10 1.80 4.15 -33.89
CA HIS A 10 0.55 3.55 -34.38
C HIS A 10 0.62 3.35 -35.89
N PHE A 11 0.44 2.11 -36.33
CA PHE A 11 0.39 1.76 -37.75
C PHE A 11 -0.98 1.18 -38.12
N SER A 12 -1.55 1.67 -39.22
CA SER A 12 -2.82 1.16 -39.76
C SER A 12 -2.56 0.09 -40.81
N LYS A 13 -2.78 -1.19 -40.44
CA LYS A 13 -2.82 -2.28 -41.43
C LYS A 13 -4.10 -2.15 -42.27
N THR A 14 -3.96 -1.98 -43.57
CA THR A 14 -5.06 -2.14 -44.54
C THR A 14 -4.90 -3.48 -45.25
N LEU A 15 -6.01 -4.08 -45.68
CA LEU A 15 -6.04 -5.41 -46.31
C LEU A 15 -5.13 -5.50 -47.57
N PHE A 16 -4.79 -4.35 -48.16
CA PHE A 16 -3.97 -4.22 -49.37
C PHE A 16 -2.49 -3.93 -49.09
N ASN A 17 -2.08 -3.72 -47.84
CA ASN A 17 -0.67 -3.51 -47.49
C ASN A 17 -0.28 -4.33 -46.24
N PRO A 18 -0.23 -5.68 -46.35
CA PRO A 18 0.03 -6.57 -45.22
C PRO A 18 1.47 -6.54 -44.70
N THR A 19 2.42 -6.00 -45.49
CA THR A 19 3.86 -5.96 -45.21
C THR A 19 4.38 -4.52 -45.40
N ASP A 20 3.98 -3.62 -44.51
CA ASP A 20 4.66 -2.32 -44.46
C ASP A 20 6.04 -2.55 -43.85
N LYS A 21 7.08 -2.55 -44.69
CA LYS A 21 8.47 -2.71 -44.27
C LYS A 21 8.85 -1.73 -43.16
N LEU A 22 8.23 -0.54 -43.15
CA LEU A 22 8.42 0.44 -42.08
C LEU A 22 7.86 -0.03 -40.73
N PHE A 23 6.72 -0.74 -40.73
CA PHE A 23 6.15 -1.33 -39.52
C PHE A 23 7.11 -2.37 -38.94
N GLU A 24 7.56 -3.32 -39.75
CA GLU A 24 8.44 -4.40 -39.32
C GLU A 24 9.78 -3.86 -38.80
N GLU A 25 10.38 -2.90 -39.50
CA GLU A 25 11.62 -2.26 -39.06
C GLU A 25 11.44 -1.49 -37.76
N THR A 26 10.32 -0.76 -37.60
CA THR A 26 10.04 0.01 -36.39
C THR A 26 9.71 -0.89 -35.20
N GLU A 27 8.95 -1.97 -35.42
CA GLU A 27 8.66 -2.98 -34.41
C GLU A 27 9.95 -3.65 -33.93
N ALA A 28 10.79 -4.11 -34.86
CA ALA A 28 12.07 -4.74 -34.54
C ALA A 28 13.01 -3.79 -33.80
N PHE A 29 13.12 -2.54 -34.25
CA PHE A 29 13.93 -1.52 -33.59
C PHE A 29 13.42 -1.22 -32.18
N THR A 30 12.11 -1.01 -32.02
CA THR A 30 11.50 -0.71 -30.73
C THR A 30 11.64 -1.87 -29.76
N TYR A 31 11.44 -3.10 -30.23
CA TYR A 31 11.65 -4.30 -29.44
C TYR A 31 13.09 -4.38 -28.94
N LYS A 32 14.07 -4.21 -29.84
CA LYS A 32 15.49 -4.23 -29.47
C LYS A 32 15.84 -3.15 -28.45
N LEU A 33 15.42 -1.91 -28.71
CA LEU A 33 15.68 -0.76 -27.85
C LEU A 33 15.10 -0.98 -26.45
N VAL A 34 13.84 -1.41 -26.35
CA VAL A 34 13.14 -1.55 -25.06
C VAL A 34 13.60 -2.80 -24.31
N PHE A 35 13.74 -3.93 -24.99
CA PHE A 35 13.98 -5.21 -24.32
C PHE A 35 15.45 -5.51 -24.08
N GLU A 36 16.34 -5.01 -24.94
CA GLU A 36 17.74 -5.44 -24.95
C GLU A 36 18.75 -4.33 -24.67
N GLU A 37 18.41 -3.07 -24.94
CA GLU A 37 19.38 -1.95 -24.85
C GLU A 37 19.05 -0.97 -23.71
N SER A 38 17.78 -0.80 -23.35
CA SER A 38 17.37 0.14 -22.31
C SER A 38 17.57 -0.43 -20.91
N HIS A 39 18.24 0.32 -20.05
CA HIS A 39 18.37 -0.03 -18.63
C HIS A 39 17.01 0.11 -17.96
N VAL A 40 16.60 -0.92 -17.24
CA VAL A 40 15.39 -0.87 -16.42
C VAL A 40 15.69 -0.05 -15.18
N VAL A 41 14.98 1.06 -14.97
CA VAL A 41 15.08 1.86 -13.72
C VAL A 41 13.96 1.50 -12.76
N TYR A 42 12.78 1.19 -13.30
CA TYR A 42 11.59 0.86 -12.55
C TYR A 42 10.76 -0.16 -13.33
N LEU A 43 10.34 -1.22 -12.67
CA LEU A 43 9.47 -2.25 -13.24
C LEU A 43 8.35 -2.61 -12.26
N LYS A 44 7.12 -2.38 -12.70
CA LYS A 44 5.90 -2.74 -11.95
C LYS A 44 4.97 -3.56 -12.82
N LYS A 45 4.50 -4.68 -12.29
CA LYS A 45 3.59 -5.58 -13.00
C LYS A 45 2.21 -5.65 -12.34
N PRO A 46 1.11 -5.46 -13.10
CA PRO A 46 -0.23 -5.69 -12.60
C PRO A 46 -0.48 -7.18 -12.35
N GLN A 47 -1.16 -7.48 -11.24
CA GLN A 47 -1.46 -8.82 -10.77
C GLN A 47 -2.97 -9.07 -10.91
N TYR A 48 -3.32 -10.23 -11.45
CA TYR A 48 -4.71 -10.57 -11.73
C TYR A 48 -5.07 -11.90 -11.07
N LYS A 49 -6.32 -12.00 -10.60
CA LYS A 49 -6.91 -13.25 -10.12
C LYS A 49 -7.93 -13.73 -11.14
N ARG A 50 -7.86 -15.01 -11.51
CA ARG A 50 -8.87 -15.66 -12.34
C ARG A 50 -10.20 -15.72 -11.58
N LYS A 51 -11.30 -15.39 -12.24
CA LYS A 51 -12.68 -15.47 -11.76
C LYS A 51 -13.49 -16.32 -12.74
N MET A 52 -14.67 -16.78 -12.28
CA MET A 52 -15.64 -17.51 -13.10
C MET A 52 -14.99 -18.67 -13.87
N MET A 53 -14.44 -19.64 -13.13
CA MET A 53 -13.74 -20.82 -13.67
C MET A 53 -12.62 -20.52 -14.69
N GLY A 54 -11.99 -19.34 -14.63
CA GLY A 54 -10.84 -19.00 -15.48
C GLY A 54 -11.14 -18.12 -16.69
N ILE A 55 -12.41 -17.78 -16.94
CA ILE A 55 -12.82 -17.00 -18.12
C ILE A 55 -12.43 -15.53 -17.96
N THR A 56 -12.57 -14.97 -16.76
CA THR A 56 -12.33 -13.54 -16.52
C THR A 56 -11.16 -13.33 -15.57
N LYS A 57 -10.40 -12.25 -15.79
CA LYS A 57 -9.31 -11.82 -14.91
C LYS A 57 -9.75 -10.56 -14.17
N ALA A 58 -9.67 -10.57 -12.85
CA ALA A 58 -9.91 -9.39 -12.02
C ALA A 58 -8.57 -8.86 -11.50
N TYR A 59 -8.28 -7.60 -11.80
CA TYR A 59 -7.14 -6.89 -11.23
C TYR A 59 -7.18 -6.95 -9.70
N GLN A 60 -6.03 -7.21 -9.08
CA GLN A 60 -5.89 -7.26 -7.63
C GLN A 60 -5.07 -6.07 -7.12
N ASN A 61 -3.83 -6.00 -7.58
CA ASN A 61 -2.88 -4.95 -7.23
C ASN A 61 -1.78 -4.91 -8.30
N SER A 62 -0.78 -4.05 -8.09
CA SER A 62 0.41 -4.00 -8.92
C SER A 62 1.63 -4.21 -8.03
N LYS A 63 2.48 -5.15 -8.42
CA LYS A 63 3.69 -5.51 -7.67
C LYS A 63 4.91 -4.88 -8.34
N THR A 64 5.68 -4.12 -7.57
CA THR A 64 7.01 -3.66 -8.00
C THR A 64 7.96 -4.84 -8.01
N LEU A 65 8.59 -5.10 -9.15
CA LEU A 65 9.53 -6.20 -9.36
C LEU A 65 10.98 -5.73 -9.27
N TYR A 66 11.21 -4.47 -9.65
CA TYR A 66 12.52 -3.84 -9.64
C TYR A 66 12.34 -2.33 -9.52
N ASP A 67 13.13 -1.70 -8.66
CA ASP A 67 13.12 -0.26 -8.45
C ASP A 67 14.51 0.18 -8.00
N ILE A 68 15.19 0.91 -8.88
CA ILE A 68 16.48 1.57 -8.60
C ILE A 68 16.38 3.07 -8.84
N SER A 69 15.15 3.61 -8.83
CA SER A 69 14.92 5.02 -9.15
C SER A 69 15.74 5.95 -8.27
N GLU A 70 15.86 5.66 -6.97
CA GLU A 70 16.71 6.41 -6.06
C GLU A 70 18.17 6.41 -6.54
N ASN A 71 18.81 5.24 -6.68
CA ASN A 71 20.20 5.16 -7.14
C ASN A 71 20.41 5.86 -8.49
N PHE A 72 19.49 5.68 -9.43
CA PHE A 72 19.55 6.27 -10.76
C PHE A 72 19.50 7.81 -10.72
N PHE A 73 18.54 8.40 -10.00
CA PHE A 73 18.41 9.87 -9.93
C PHE A 73 19.45 10.53 -9.02
N TRP A 74 19.98 9.80 -8.02
CA TRP A 74 21.07 10.28 -7.16
C TRP A 74 22.45 10.03 -7.74
N ASN A 75 22.53 9.47 -8.95
CA ASN A 75 23.78 9.14 -9.64
C ASN A 75 24.72 8.27 -8.78
N ALA A 76 24.14 7.38 -7.99
CA ALA A 76 24.85 6.36 -7.23
C ALA A 76 25.11 5.13 -8.12
N ASP A 77 26.07 4.28 -7.74
CA ASP A 77 26.31 3.03 -8.46
C ASP A 77 25.08 2.11 -8.38
N TYR A 78 24.77 1.44 -9.48
CA TYR A 78 23.70 0.45 -9.58
C TYR A 78 24.03 -0.66 -10.58
N GLU A 79 23.40 -1.83 -10.37
CA GLU A 79 23.47 -2.96 -11.29
C GLU A 79 22.60 -2.67 -12.52
N ILE A 80 23.17 -2.82 -13.72
CA ILE A 80 22.44 -2.66 -14.98
C ILE A 80 21.66 -3.94 -15.28
N LYS A 81 20.36 -3.82 -15.49
CA LYS A 81 19.48 -4.91 -15.96
C LYS A 81 18.66 -4.48 -17.17
N PHE A 82 18.47 -5.40 -18.09
CA PHE A 82 17.63 -5.24 -19.27
C PHE A 82 16.28 -5.92 -19.08
N LEU A 83 15.25 -5.46 -19.81
CA LEU A 83 13.89 -5.96 -19.63
C LEU A 83 13.78 -7.46 -19.95
N LYS A 84 14.56 -7.97 -20.92
CA LYS A 84 14.62 -9.39 -21.29
C LYS A 84 15.07 -10.33 -20.16
N GLU A 85 15.76 -9.81 -19.14
CA GLU A 85 16.23 -10.59 -18.00
C GLU A 85 15.12 -10.87 -16.98
N PHE A 86 13.99 -10.17 -17.08
CA PHE A 86 12.85 -10.35 -16.20
C PHE A 86 11.89 -11.40 -16.77
N ASP A 87 11.69 -12.48 -16.04
CA ASP A 87 10.69 -13.50 -16.36
C ASP A 87 9.29 -12.97 -16.00
N PHE A 88 8.56 -12.48 -17.01
CA PHE A 88 7.21 -12.00 -16.81
C PHE A 88 6.21 -13.14 -16.60
N GLU A 89 6.37 -14.29 -17.23
CA GLU A 89 5.36 -15.33 -17.27
C GLU A 89 5.10 -15.93 -15.88
N ASN A 90 6.17 -16.14 -15.11
CA ASN A 90 6.07 -16.71 -13.76
C ASN A 90 5.59 -15.73 -12.68
N VAL A 91 5.54 -14.42 -12.97
CA VAL A 91 5.15 -13.39 -11.99
C VAL A 91 3.64 -13.11 -12.00
N SER A 92 2.91 -13.50 -13.05
CA SER A 92 1.47 -13.23 -13.20
C SER A 92 0.55 -14.18 -12.44
N ASP A 93 1.01 -15.38 -12.10
CA ASP A 93 0.19 -16.39 -11.44
C ASP A 93 0.41 -16.34 -9.92
N LEU A 94 -0.36 -15.47 -9.26
CA LEU A 94 -0.46 -15.40 -7.79
C LEU A 94 -0.72 -16.78 -7.15
N GLU A 95 -1.31 -17.73 -7.89
CA GLU A 95 -1.58 -19.10 -7.41
C GLU A 95 -0.31 -19.89 -7.06
N LYS A 96 0.83 -19.64 -7.72
CA LYS A 96 2.09 -20.32 -7.40
C LYS A 96 2.77 -19.74 -6.15
N PHE A 97 2.65 -18.43 -5.92
CA PHE A 97 3.32 -17.74 -4.82
C PHE A 97 2.58 -17.82 -3.47
N TYR A 98 1.27 -18.10 -3.46
CA TYR A 98 0.48 -18.20 -2.21
C TYR A 98 0.16 -19.63 -1.75
N LYS A 99 0.87 -20.66 -2.22
CA LYS A 99 0.79 -21.98 -1.55
C LYS A 99 1.28 -21.92 -0.09
N ASN A 100 2.21 -21.00 0.20
CA ASN A 100 2.64 -20.71 1.55
C ASN A 100 2.28 -19.26 1.89
N LYS A 101 1.34 -19.08 2.82
CA LYS A 101 0.97 -17.77 3.38
C LYS A 101 2.25 -17.17 4.01
N PRO A 102 2.74 -16.01 3.56
CA PRO A 102 3.92 -15.40 4.16
C PRO A 102 3.62 -15.13 5.63
N LYS A 103 4.41 -15.74 6.53
CA LYS A 103 4.42 -15.38 7.94
C LYS A 103 5.15 -14.04 8.04
N ARG A 104 4.57 -13.09 8.77
CA ARG A 104 5.21 -11.82 9.09
C ARG A 104 6.58 -12.15 9.72
N GLN A 105 7.67 -11.74 9.07
CA GLN A 105 8.97 -11.70 9.75
C GLN A 105 8.84 -10.59 10.79
N ILE A 106 8.77 -11.00 12.05
CA ILE A 106 9.03 -10.09 13.16
C ILE A 106 10.53 -9.87 13.09
N SER A 107 10.98 -8.68 12.71
CA SER A 107 12.37 -8.28 12.89
C SER A 107 12.66 -8.35 14.39
N GLU A 108 13.62 -9.19 14.77
CA GLU A 108 14.05 -9.37 16.17
C GLU A 108 14.74 -8.11 16.76
N ASP A 109 14.88 -7.05 15.96
CA ASP A 109 15.60 -5.82 16.33
C ASP A 109 14.74 -4.70 16.95
N ASP A 110 13.42 -4.83 17.03
CA ASP A 110 12.59 -3.83 17.76
C ASP A 110 12.51 -4.11 19.28
N ASN A 111 13.22 -5.13 19.78
CA ASN A 111 13.08 -5.60 21.17
C ASN A 111 14.18 -5.09 22.11
N LYS A 112 14.56 -3.82 21.99
CA LYS A 112 15.35 -3.09 22.99
C LYS A 112 14.81 -1.68 23.20
N GLN A 113 13.56 -1.55 23.65
CA GLN A 113 13.08 -0.43 24.46
C GLN A 113 11.65 -0.71 24.98
N ALA A 114 11.51 -1.68 25.86
CA ALA A 114 10.32 -1.80 26.70
C ALA A 114 10.70 -2.46 28.04
N ILE A 115 11.51 -1.75 28.81
CA ILE A 115 11.78 -2.08 30.20
C ILE A 115 10.89 -1.16 31.04
N GLN A 116 10.00 -1.80 31.80
CA GLN A 116 9.34 -1.32 33.02
C GLN A 116 8.35 -0.16 32.88
N GLN A 117 7.09 -0.48 32.55
CA GLN A 117 5.95 0.20 33.18
C GLN A 117 4.91 -0.83 33.60
N GLU A 118 4.46 -0.70 34.84
CA GLU A 118 3.50 -1.57 35.51
C GLU A 118 2.24 -1.76 34.66
N HIS A 119 1.93 -3.00 34.32
CA HIS A 119 0.68 -3.36 33.64
C HIS A 119 -0.52 -3.09 34.56
N LYS A 120 -1.06 -1.86 34.54
CA LYS A 120 -2.52 -1.70 34.65
C LYS A 120 -3.07 -2.44 33.43
N LEU A 121 -3.74 -3.58 33.65
CA LEU A 121 -4.36 -4.38 32.60
C LEU A 121 -5.13 -3.46 31.65
N ASP A 122 -4.64 -3.30 30.43
CA ASP A 122 -5.38 -2.58 29.40
C ASP A 122 -6.72 -3.30 29.16
N PRO A 123 -7.81 -2.55 28.96
CA PRO A 123 -9.11 -3.15 28.74
C PRO A 123 -9.14 -3.93 27.42
N GLU A 124 -9.92 -5.01 27.39
CA GLU A 124 -10.09 -5.85 26.19
C GLU A 124 -10.72 -5.06 25.02
N TYR A 125 -11.49 -4.04 25.34
CA TYR A 125 -12.19 -3.18 24.39
C TYR A 125 -12.12 -1.70 24.80
N GLY A 126 -12.32 -0.83 23.83
CA GLY A 126 -12.41 0.62 23.98
C GLY A 126 -13.59 1.17 23.19
N TYR A 127 -13.64 2.48 23.02
CA TYR A 127 -14.76 3.17 22.40
C TYR A 127 -14.30 4.14 21.33
N CYS A 128 -15.05 4.28 20.25
CA CYS A 128 -14.76 5.25 19.22
C CYS A 128 -14.90 6.67 19.77
N ILE A 129 -13.82 7.46 19.70
CA ILE A 129 -13.80 8.82 20.27
C ILE A 129 -14.83 9.79 19.63
N ARG A 130 -15.35 9.48 18.44
CA ARG A 130 -16.38 10.29 17.77
C ARG A 130 -17.82 9.81 17.99
N THR A 131 -18.02 8.50 18.03
CA THR A 131 -19.36 7.89 17.98
C THR A 131 -19.74 7.14 19.25
N GLY A 132 -18.78 6.84 20.12
CA GLY A 132 -18.98 6.09 21.35
C GLY A 132 -19.22 4.59 21.14
N VAL A 133 -19.17 4.07 19.90
CA VAL A 133 -19.35 2.63 19.66
C VAL A 133 -18.16 1.84 20.17
N GLU A 134 -18.40 0.65 20.69
CA GLU A 134 -17.38 -0.27 21.16
C GLU A 134 -16.48 -0.76 20.00
N ILE A 135 -15.17 -0.72 20.21
CA ILE A 135 -14.12 -1.14 19.27
C ILE A 135 -12.97 -1.79 20.04
N PRO A 136 -12.05 -2.52 19.40
CA PRO A 136 -10.85 -2.99 20.09
C PRO A 136 -10.07 -1.84 20.73
N TYR A 137 -9.57 -2.03 21.94
CA TYR A 137 -8.78 -1.00 22.62
C TYR A 137 -7.42 -0.85 21.91
N ASN A 138 -7.23 0.30 21.27
CA ASN A 138 -6.00 0.68 20.64
C ASN A 138 -5.92 2.21 20.58
N PRO A 139 -5.16 2.86 21.48
CA PRO A 139 -5.00 4.31 21.47
C PRO A 139 -4.43 4.87 20.15
N LYS A 140 -3.72 4.07 19.35
CA LYS A 140 -3.25 4.47 18.01
C LYS A 140 -4.35 4.42 16.94
N GLN A 141 -5.46 3.73 17.22
CA GLN A 141 -6.62 3.60 16.34
C GLN A 141 -7.93 3.82 17.11
N PRO A 142 -8.15 5.03 17.66
CA PRO A 142 -9.24 5.30 18.61
C PRO A 142 -10.61 5.51 17.95
N MET A 143 -10.74 5.21 16.65
CA MET A 143 -11.94 5.47 15.85
C MET A 143 -12.46 4.19 15.19
N CYS A 144 -13.79 4.06 15.11
CA CYS A 144 -14.42 3.05 14.26
C CYS A 144 -14.21 3.38 12.78
N TYR A 145 -14.38 2.38 11.91
CA TYR A 145 -14.11 2.49 10.47
C TYR A 145 -14.79 3.70 9.80
N ASN A 146 -16.09 3.91 10.09
CA ASN A 146 -16.86 5.01 9.51
C ASN A 146 -16.35 6.37 9.97
N ALA A 147 -16.01 6.49 11.26
CA ALA A 147 -15.45 7.71 11.81
C ALA A 147 -14.07 7.99 11.20
N TRP A 148 -13.17 6.99 11.19
CA TRP A 148 -11.83 7.11 10.64
C TRP A 148 -11.84 7.55 9.16
N LYS A 149 -12.72 7.00 8.32
CA LYS A 149 -12.83 7.38 6.90
C LYS A 149 -13.08 8.88 6.71
N ILE A 150 -13.89 9.48 7.58
CA ILE A 150 -14.16 10.93 7.56
C ILE A 150 -12.95 11.70 8.08
N TRP A 151 -12.37 11.28 9.21
CA TRP A 151 -11.19 11.96 9.77
C TRP A 151 -10.00 11.93 8.81
N ASN A 152 -9.74 10.79 8.16
CA ASN A 152 -8.65 10.61 7.19
C ASN A 152 -8.76 11.54 5.97
N LYS A 153 -9.94 12.11 5.70
CA LYS A 153 -10.11 13.14 4.66
C LYS A 153 -9.55 14.50 5.07
N TYR A 154 -9.59 14.82 6.37
CA TYR A 154 -9.22 16.13 6.91
C TYR A 154 -7.87 16.10 7.65
N GLY A 155 -7.58 15.03 8.40
CA GLY A 155 -6.27 14.75 8.98
C GLY A 155 -5.89 15.58 10.21
N TYR A 156 -6.83 16.31 10.82
CA TYR A 156 -6.54 17.15 11.98
C TYR A 156 -6.43 16.32 13.27
N ALA A 157 -5.19 16.08 13.73
CA ALA A 157 -4.91 15.24 14.89
C ALA A 157 -5.49 15.78 16.20
N ASP A 158 -5.51 17.10 16.35
CA ASP A 158 -6.02 17.79 17.56
C ASP A 158 -7.49 18.17 17.47
N PHE A 159 -8.22 17.67 16.47
CA PHE A 159 -9.64 17.93 16.35
C PHE A 159 -10.39 17.42 17.59
N PRO A 160 -11.22 18.26 18.25
CA PRO A 160 -11.93 17.89 19.46
C PRO A 160 -13.02 16.85 19.15
N GLU A 161 -12.89 15.69 19.77
CA GLU A 161 -13.80 14.55 19.66
C GLU A 161 -14.65 14.40 20.94
N LYS A 162 -15.66 13.53 20.89
CA LYS A 162 -16.80 13.55 21.84
C LYS A 162 -16.72 12.54 22.98
N TYR A 163 -15.87 11.51 22.88
CA TYR A 163 -15.81 10.40 23.82
C TYR A 163 -14.39 10.01 24.17
N CYS A 164 -14.18 9.48 25.38
CA CYS A 164 -12.95 8.84 25.80
C CYS A 164 -12.80 7.44 25.22
N HIS A 165 -11.66 7.13 24.62
CA HIS A 165 -11.38 5.81 24.06
C HIS A 165 -11.36 4.71 25.12
N LYS A 166 -10.88 5.02 26.33
CA LYS A 166 -10.77 4.03 27.42
C LYS A 166 -12.10 3.80 28.14
N THR A 167 -12.89 4.84 28.39
CA THR A 167 -14.06 4.75 29.27
C THR A 167 -15.40 4.87 28.56
N GLY A 168 -15.42 5.34 27.30
CA GLY A 168 -16.66 5.61 26.55
C GLY A 168 -17.45 6.81 27.06
N LYS A 169 -16.98 7.49 28.12
CA LYS A 169 -17.65 8.66 28.68
C LYS A 169 -17.52 9.86 27.73
N PRO A 170 -18.52 10.76 27.69
CA PRO A 170 -18.40 12.03 26.99
C PRO A 170 -17.15 12.79 27.43
N SER A 171 -16.38 13.30 26.46
CA SER A 171 -15.13 14.02 26.70
C SER A 171 -15.25 15.53 26.59
N GLU A 172 -16.40 16.04 26.16
CA GLU A 172 -16.66 17.49 26.01
C GLU A 172 -15.60 18.19 25.14
N GLY A 173 -15.06 17.48 24.14
CA GLY A 173 -14.03 18.02 23.24
C GLY A 173 -12.59 17.94 23.77
N LYS A 174 -12.38 17.34 24.95
CA LYS A 174 -11.04 17.20 25.55
C LYS A 174 -10.22 16.04 24.97
N THR A 175 -10.84 15.17 24.19
CA THR A 175 -10.16 14.07 23.49
C THR A 175 -9.93 14.43 22.04
N SER A 176 -8.86 13.92 21.44
CA SER A 176 -8.57 14.05 20.01
C SER A 176 -7.95 12.77 19.47
N MET A 177 -7.60 12.74 18.18
CA MET A 177 -6.84 11.62 17.61
C MET A 177 -5.45 11.52 18.25
N ALA A 178 -4.83 12.66 18.58
CA ALA A 178 -3.55 12.72 19.28
C ALA A 178 -3.69 12.31 20.76
N ASN A 179 -4.79 12.71 21.42
CA ASN A 179 -5.04 12.47 22.84
C ASN A 179 -6.41 11.78 23.05
N PRO A 180 -6.52 10.46 22.80
CA PRO A 180 -7.81 9.78 22.75
C PRO A 180 -8.37 9.37 24.11
N ILE A 181 -7.59 9.51 25.19
CA ILE A 181 -7.95 9.08 26.54
C ILE A 181 -8.04 10.31 27.43
N LEU A 182 -9.14 10.44 28.17
CA LEU A 182 -9.26 11.43 29.24
C LEU A 182 -8.38 11.01 30.41
N GLU A 183 -7.43 11.87 30.78
CA GLU A 183 -6.79 11.82 32.09
C GLU A 183 -7.83 12.30 33.11
N HIS A 184 -8.48 11.37 33.78
CA HIS A 184 -9.18 11.69 35.00
C HIS A 184 -8.13 11.70 36.11
N GLU A 185 -7.92 12.85 36.75
CA GLU A 185 -7.37 12.86 38.11
C GLU A 185 -8.20 11.88 38.93
N GLU A 186 -7.56 10.82 39.43
CA GLU A 186 -8.19 9.93 40.40
C GLU A 186 -8.52 10.81 41.61
N VAL A 187 -9.78 11.26 41.72
CA VAL A 187 -10.30 11.82 42.96
C VAL A 187 -10.26 10.66 43.95
N SER A 188 -9.17 10.61 44.71
CA SER A 188 -9.03 9.78 45.90
C SER A 188 -10.20 10.11 46.81
N SER A 189 -11.19 9.23 46.81
CA SER A 189 -12.25 9.22 47.81
C SER A 189 -11.64 8.87 49.17
N ARG A 190 -11.35 9.88 49.99
CA ARG A 190 -11.33 9.82 51.45
C ARG A 190 -11.86 11.13 52.02
#